data_AF-A0A9P1G5A3-F1
#
_entry.id   AF-A0A9P1G5A3-F1
#
_cell.length_a   1.000
_cell.length_b   1.000
_cell.length_c   1.000
_cell.angle_alpha   90.00
_cell.angle_beta   90.00
_cell.angle_gamma   90.00
#
_symmetry.space_group_name_H-M   'P 1'
#
loop_
_entity.id
_entity.type
_entity.pdbx_description
1 polymer ?
#
loop_
_entity_poly.entity_id
_entity_poly.type
_entity_poly.pdbx_seq_one_letter_code
_entity_poly.pdbx_strand_id
1 'polypeptide(L)'
;MATPDPSKSDFQAMGMGTVNFTLFFPVIQFVFTLPGLIGASVAFSGVAGKSSVVEKVEDVAKLSAGPLFLAIMLVKLSLAVALGSLGNARRASGVNVPDQHVYKVVGGSAAGSLVLMDEDGAFGAFNRAQRGVQNIYEQTFPFALEVLLSAYVFPWTTAVLLSIFALCRSYGAVLYTRDRMARMKGNMPAGVASGTISGLVFMSGIYATYIEFK
;
A
#
# COMPACT_ATOMS: atom_id res chain seq x y z
N MET A 1 31.86 14.97 12.24
CA MET A 1 30.38 15.01 12.17
C MET A 1 29.89 13.57 12.19
N ALA A 2 28.95 13.21 13.07
CA ALA A 2 28.53 11.82 13.20
C ALA A 2 27.81 11.39 11.91
N THR A 3 28.30 10.32 11.29
CA THR A 3 27.57 9.63 10.23
C THR A 3 26.20 9.24 10.78
N PRO A 4 25.14 9.25 9.94
CA PRO A 4 23.85 8.68 10.33
C PRO A 4 24.06 7.32 10.98
N ASP A 5 23.50 7.14 12.17
CA ASP A 5 23.72 5.95 13.00
C ASP A 5 22.59 4.95 12.72
N PRO A 6 22.87 3.83 12.03
CA PRO A 6 21.84 2.84 11.68
C PRO A 6 21.16 2.25 12.91
N SER A 7 21.83 2.25 14.07
CA SER A 7 21.27 1.78 15.34
C SER A 7 20.11 2.64 15.83
N LYS A 8 19.98 3.87 15.32
CA LYS A 8 18.87 4.80 15.60
C LYS A 8 17.72 4.71 14.60
N SER A 9 17.76 3.76 13.64
CA SER A 9 16.62 3.57 12.74
C SER A 9 15.41 3.05 13.52
N ASP A 10 14.21 3.50 13.12
CA ASP A 10 12.95 3.00 13.66
C ASP A 10 12.83 1.48 13.49
N PHE A 11 13.39 0.95 12.40
CA PHE A 11 13.40 -0.48 12.13
C PHE A 11 14.25 -1.25 13.15
N GLN A 12 15.39 -0.71 13.57
CA GLN A 12 16.20 -1.30 14.63
C GLN A 12 15.43 -1.29 15.97
N ALA A 13 14.83 -0.16 16.32
CA ALA A 13 14.06 0.01 17.55
C ALA A 13 12.83 -0.93 17.62
N MET A 14 12.23 -1.24 16.47
CA MET A 14 11.13 -2.21 16.34
C MET A 14 11.60 -3.68 16.27
N GLY A 15 12.89 -3.97 16.46
CA GLY A 15 13.42 -5.33 16.36
C GLY A 15 13.47 -5.90 14.93
N MET A 16 13.32 -5.05 13.91
CA MET A 16 13.36 -5.42 12.49
C MET A 16 14.75 -5.18 11.86
N GLY A 17 15.81 -5.22 12.65
CA GLY A 17 17.18 -4.96 12.19
C GLY A 17 17.67 -5.92 11.09
N THR A 18 17.17 -7.16 11.09
CA THR A 18 17.58 -8.24 10.17
C THR A 18 16.51 -8.62 9.14
N VAL A 19 15.32 -8.01 9.21
CA VAL A 19 14.20 -8.35 8.32
C VAL A 19 14.53 -7.98 6.87
N ASN A 20 14.27 -8.87 5.93
CA ASN A 20 14.37 -8.53 4.51
C ASN A 20 13.09 -7.80 4.06
N PHE A 21 13.12 -6.46 3.98
CA PHE A 21 11.93 -5.68 3.62
C PHE A 21 11.43 -5.93 2.20
N THR A 22 12.30 -6.39 1.30
CA THR A 22 11.93 -6.80 -0.07
C THR A 22 11.03 -8.04 -0.05
N LEU A 23 11.14 -8.91 0.94
CA LEU A 23 10.25 -10.06 1.13
C LEU A 23 9.07 -9.72 2.06
N PHE A 24 9.35 -9.02 3.16
CA PHE A 24 8.36 -8.71 4.19
C PHE A 24 7.17 -7.92 3.65
N PHE A 25 7.39 -6.86 2.85
CA PHE A 25 6.28 -6.06 2.34
C PHE A 25 5.37 -6.83 1.37
N PRO A 26 5.89 -7.58 0.37
CA PRO A 26 5.04 -8.45 -0.44
C PRO A 26 4.25 -9.47 0.38
N VAL A 27 4.86 -10.09 1.40
CA VAL A 27 4.16 -11.05 2.28
C VAL A 27 3.03 -10.38 3.04
N ILE A 28 3.27 -9.23 3.66
CA ILE A 28 2.22 -8.49 4.37
C ILE A 28 1.10 -8.05 3.42
N GLN A 29 1.46 -7.58 2.22
CA GLN A 29 0.45 -7.25 1.20
C GLN A 29 -0.38 -8.47 0.81
N PHE A 30 0.25 -9.62 0.60
CA PHE A 30 -0.45 -10.87 0.31
C PHE A 30 -1.40 -11.26 1.44
N VAL A 31 -0.96 -11.18 2.70
CA VAL A 31 -1.83 -11.42 3.87
C VAL A 31 -3.06 -10.52 3.85
N PHE A 32 -2.89 -9.22 3.56
CA PHE A 32 -4.01 -8.30 3.45
C PHE A 32 -4.92 -8.59 2.25
N THR A 33 -4.46 -9.31 1.22
CA THR A 33 -5.31 -9.74 0.09
C THR A 33 -6.21 -10.94 0.38
N LEU A 34 -5.85 -11.77 1.36
CA LEU A 34 -6.56 -13.02 1.66
C LEU A 34 -8.08 -12.87 1.84
N PRO A 35 -8.61 -11.86 2.56
CA PRO A 35 -10.06 -11.72 2.72
C PRO A 35 -10.78 -11.51 1.38
N GLY A 36 -10.17 -10.78 0.45
CA GLY A 36 -10.71 -10.57 -0.90
C GLY A 36 -10.65 -11.83 -1.75
N LEU A 37 -9.54 -12.57 -1.68
CA LEU A 37 -9.39 -13.85 -2.38
C LEU A 37 -10.47 -14.84 -1.96
N ILE A 38 -10.67 -14.99 -0.65
CA ILE A 38 -11.66 -15.90 -0.07
C ILE A 38 -13.07 -15.45 -0.45
N GLY A 39 -13.39 -14.17 -0.24
CA GLY A 39 -14.71 -13.61 -0.55
C GLY A 39 -15.10 -13.77 -2.02
N ALA A 40 -14.18 -13.47 -2.94
CA ALA A 40 -14.41 -13.67 -4.38
C ALA A 40 -14.56 -15.15 -4.74
N SER A 41 -13.72 -16.03 -4.19
CA SER A 41 -13.81 -17.48 -4.45
C SER A 41 -15.16 -18.05 -4.01
N VAL A 42 -15.67 -17.64 -2.84
CA VAL A 42 -17.01 -18.02 -2.37
C VAL A 42 -18.08 -17.47 -3.31
N ALA A 43 -17.98 -16.20 -3.73
CA ALA A 43 -18.95 -15.60 -4.64
C ALA A 43 -19.01 -16.32 -6.01
N PHE A 44 -17.87 -16.77 -6.53
CA PHE A 44 -17.78 -17.49 -7.81
C PHE A 44 -18.14 -18.97 -7.72
N SER A 45 -18.05 -19.58 -6.53
CA SER A 45 -18.41 -21.00 -6.34
C SER A 45 -19.89 -21.32 -6.60
N GLY A 46 -20.75 -20.30 -6.72
CA GLY A 46 -22.17 -20.49 -7.01
C GLY A 46 -22.97 -21.07 -5.84
N VAL A 47 -22.39 -21.14 -4.64
CA VAL A 47 -23.07 -21.63 -3.42
C VAL A 47 -24.37 -20.83 -3.11
N ALA A 48 -24.48 -19.60 -3.59
CA ALA A 48 -25.68 -18.76 -3.47
C ALA A 48 -26.54 -18.69 -4.75
N GLY A 49 -26.31 -19.55 -5.75
CA GLY A 49 -26.91 -19.46 -7.09
C GLY A 49 -26.16 -18.49 -8.02
N LYS A 50 -26.71 -18.25 -9.23
CA LYS A 50 -26.18 -17.25 -10.17
C LYS A 50 -26.31 -15.87 -9.53
N SER A 51 -25.20 -15.34 -9.04
CA SER A 51 -25.12 -13.99 -8.51
C SER A 51 -24.83 -13.01 -9.64
N SER A 52 -25.27 -11.76 -9.51
CA SER A 52 -24.92 -10.68 -10.44
C SER A 52 -23.39 -10.48 -10.58
N VAL A 53 -22.62 -10.92 -9.59
CA VAL A 53 -21.16 -10.96 -9.62
C VAL A 53 -20.64 -11.94 -10.68
N VAL A 54 -21.25 -13.13 -10.80
CA VAL A 54 -20.87 -14.14 -11.82
C VAL A 54 -21.14 -13.62 -13.23
N GLU A 55 -22.28 -12.98 -13.45
CA GLU A 55 -22.60 -12.37 -14.76
C GLU A 55 -21.58 -11.28 -15.13
N LYS A 56 -21.18 -10.45 -14.17
CA LYS A 56 -20.20 -9.39 -14.40
C LYS A 56 -18.80 -9.92 -14.71
N VAL A 57 -18.36 -11.01 -14.07
CA VAL A 57 -17.04 -11.59 -14.39
C VAL A 57 -17.09 -12.38 -15.72
N GLU A 58 -18.24 -12.94 -16.09
CA GLU A 58 -18.47 -13.46 -17.44
C GLU A 58 -18.35 -12.36 -18.49
N ASP A 59 -18.83 -11.14 -18.22
CA ASP A 59 -18.65 -10.00 -19.11
C ASP A 59 -17.18 -9.57 -19.22
N VAL A 60 -16.40 -9.63 -18.13
CA VAL A 60 -14.93 -9.44 -18.18
C VAL A 60 -14.27 -10.48 -19.09
N ALA A 61 -14.72 -11.75 -19.01
CA ALA A 61 -14.20 -12.83 -19.85
C ALA A 61 -14.55 -12.63 -21.34
N LYS A 62 -15.79 -12.22 -21.65
CA LYS A 62 -16.22 -11.91 -23.04
C LYS A 62 -15.40 -10.80 -23.68
N LEU A 63 -14.87 -9.89 -22.88
CA LEU A 63 -14.00 -8.78 -23.33
C LEU A 63 -12.51 -9.16 -23.37
N SER A 64 -12.14 -10.41 -23.06
CA SER A 64 -10.73 -10.85 -22.87
C SER A 64 -9.95 -9.93 -21.92
N ALA A 65 -10.63 -9.39 -20.91
CA ALA A 65 -10.06 -8.41 -19.98
C ALA A 65 -9.47 -9.05 -18.71
N GLY A 66 -9.52 -10.38 -18.56
CA GLY A 66 -8.87 -11.12 -17.46
C GLY A 66 -7.39 -10.77 -17.27
N PRO A 67 -6.57 -10.76 -18.34
CA PRO A 67 -5.16 -10.34 -18.28
C PRO A 67 -4.95 -8.91 -17.78
N LEU A 68 -5.88 -7.97 -18.04
CA LEU A 68 -5.79 -6.60 -17.54
C LEU A 68 -5.85 -6.56 -16.00
N PHE A 69 -6.77 -7.33 -15.39
CA PHE A 69 -6.90 -7.43 -13.94
C PHE A 69 -5.63 -7.99 -13.30
N LEU A 70 -5.04 -9.01 -13.93
CA LEU A 70 -3.78 -9.62 -13.47
C LEU A 70 -2.57 -8.69 -13.65
N ALA A 71 -2.53 -7.92 -14.74
CA ALA A 71 -1.45 -6.97 -15.00
C ALA A 71 -1.39 -5.86 -13.93
N ILE A 72 -2.54 -5.35 -13.47
CA ILE A 72 -2.59 -4.38 -12.37
C ILE A 72 -1.99 -4.95 -11.07
N MET A 73 -2.22 -6.24 -10.79
CA MET A 73 -1.63 -6.92 -9.63
C MET A 73 -0.10 -7.05 -9.76
N LEU A 74 0.42 -7.29 -10.97
CA LEU A 74 1.86 -7.30 -11.22
C LEU A 74 2.49 -5.91 -11.01
N VAL A 75 1.82 -4.84 -11.45
CA VAL A 75 2.26 -3.46 -11.18
C VAL A 75 2.29 -3.18 -9.67
N LYS A 76 1.30 -3.66 -8.91
CA LYS A 76 1.29 -3.50 -7.45
C LYS A 76 2.42 -4.28 -6.78
N LEU A 77 2.69 -5.50 -7.23
CA LEU A 77 3.79 -6.31 -6.72
C LEU A 77 5.15 -5.65 -6.99
N SER A 78 5.35 -5.08 -8.19
CA SER A 78 6.61 -4.38 -8.52
C SER A 78 6.82 -3.14 -7.63
N LEU A 79 5.74 -2.38 -7.35
CA LEU A 79 5.77 -1.28 -6.38
C LEU A 79 6.09 -1.77 -4.96
N ALA A 80 5.55 -2.91 -4.54
CA ALA A 80 5.85 -3.49 -3.23
C ALA A 80 7.33 -3.84 -3.07
N VAL A 81 7.93 -4.42 -4.11
CA VAL A 81 9.37 -4.73 -4.16
C VAL A 81 10.21 -3.45 -4.11
N ALA A 82 9.83 -2.42 -4.87
CA ALA A 82 10.51 -1.12 -4.85
C ALA A 82 10.45 -0.45 -3.46
N LEU A 83 9.28 -0.50 -2.80
CA LEU A 83 9.10 -0.01 -1.44
C LEU A 83 9.91 -0.81 -0.41
N GLY A 84 10.07 -2.13 -0.62
CA GLY A 84 10.94 -2.98 0.20
C GLY A 84 12.41 -2.61 0.08
N SER A 85 12.87 -2.36 -1.15
CA SER A 85 14.22 -1.84 -1.41
C SER A 85 14.44 -0.49 -0.73
N LEU A 86 13.48 0.43 -0.83
CA LEU A 86 13.52 1.71 -0.13
C LEU A 86 13.58 1.53 1.41
N GLY A 87 12.82 0.60 1.97
CA GLY A 87 12.85 0.28 3.40
C GLY A 87 14.22 -0.21 3.87
N ASN A 88 14.84 -1.10 3.09
CA ASN A 88 16.21 -1.57 3.35
C ASN A 88 17.22 -0.41 3.30
N ALA A 89 17.14 0.46 2.29
CA ALA A 89 18.02 1.62 2.16
C ALA A 89 17.86 2.60 3.33
N ARG A 90 16.62 2.85 3.80
CA ARG A 90 16.33 3.67 4.98
C ARG A 90 16.90 3.09 6.27
N ARG A 91 16.75 1.78 6.49
CA ARG A 91 17.35 1.12 7.64
C ARG A 91 18.88 1.29 7.62
N ALA A 92 19.50 1.04 6.47
CA ALA A 92 20.95 1.18 6.33
C ALA A 92 21.45 2.61 6.52
N SER A 93 20.65 3.62 6.14
CA SER A 93 21.02 5.03 6.30
C SER A 93 20.66 5.62 7.66
N GLY A 94 19.87 4.94 8.49
CA GLY A 94 19.37 5.52 9.76
C GLY A 94 18.40 6.69 9.58
N VAL A 95 17.94 6.96 8.36
CA VAL A 95 17.04 8.08 8.05
C VAL A 95 15.59 7.63 8.19
N ASN A 96 14.87 8.26 9.11
CA ASN A 96 13.50 7.93 9.47
C ASN A 96 12.48 8.82 8.74
N VAL A 97 11.18 8.54 8.89
CA VAL A 97 10.11 9.31 8.26
C VAL A 97 9.70 10.42 9.25
N PRO A 98 9.58 11.71 8.86
CA PRO A 98 9.14 12.20 7.55
C PRO A 98 10.20 12.41 6.47
N ASP A 99 11.50 12.26 6.75
CA ASP A 99 12.55 12.53 5.77
C ASP A 99 12.46 11.60 4.54
N GLN A 100 12.25 12.21 3.37
CA GLN A 100 12.21 11.49 2.08
C GLN A 100 13.44 11.74 1.22
N HIS A 101 14.01 12.93 1.35
CA HIS A 101 15.13 13.37 0.55
C HIS A 101 16.24 13.81 1.49
N VAL A 102 17.44 13.32 1.22
CA VAL A 102 18.63 13.62 2.00
C VAL A 102 19.60 14.29 1.06
N TYR A 103 19.98 15.52 1.40
CA TYR A 103 20.86 16.34 0.57
C TYR A 103 22.24 16.44 1.21
N LYS A 104 23.28 16.46 0.36
CA LYS A 104 24.66 16.75 0.75
C LYS A 104 25.10 18.05 0.08
N VAL A 105 25.72 18.94 0.84
CA VAL A 105 26.34 20.15 0.28
C VAL A 105 27.69 19.79 -0.35
N VAL A 106 27.89 20.22 -1.60
CA VAL A 106 29.15 20.03 -2.35
C VAL A 106 29.80 21.40 -2.56
N GLY A 107 31.10 21.52 -2.24
CA GLY A 107 31.89 22.74 -2.50
C GLY A 107 31.67 23.93 -1.55
N GLY A 108 30.97 23.74 -0.43
CA GLY A 108 30.71 24.80 0.57
C GLY A 108 31.15 24.43 1.99
N SER A 109 31.02 25.38 2.93
CA SER A 109 31.42 25.23 4.34
C SER A 109 30.62 24.17 5.11
N ALA A 110 29.49 23.73 4.58
CA ALA A 110 28.69 22.63 5.13
C ALA A 110 29.13 21.24 4.62
N ALA A 111 30.44 21.06 4.35
CA ALA A 111 31.01 19.80 3.88
C ALA A 111 30.70 18.64 4.84
N GLY A 112 29.66 17.86 4.52
CA GLY A 112 29.20 16.72 5.33
C GLY A 112 28.04 17.01 6.28
N SER A 113 27.43 18.20 6.24
CA SER A 113 26.20 18.49 7.00
C SER A 113 25.00 17.82 6.34
N LEU A 114 24.16 17.19 7.17
CA LEU A 114 22.91 16.58 6.77
C LEU A 114 21.79 17.60 6.94
N VAL A 115 21.02 17.86 5.89
CA VAL A 115 19.80 18.68 5.98
C VAL A 115 18.61 17.73 6.07
N LEU A 116 17.93 17.76 7.22
CA LEU A 116 16.73 16.98 7.51
C LEU A 116 15.57 17.91 7.81
N MET A 117 14.35 17.38 7.70
CA MET A 117 13.14 18.03 8.15
C MET A 117 13.14 18.12 9.68
N ASP A 118 12.67 19.24 10.21
CA ASP A 118 12.40 19.35 11.65
C ASP A 118 11.31 18.33 12.04
N GLU A 119 11.53 17.57 13.10
CA GLU A 119 10.58 16.59 13.64
C GLU A 119 9.79 17.13 14.84
N ASP A 120 10.18 18.27 15.41
CA ASP A 120 9.66 18.77 16.67
C ASP A 120 8.70 19.95 16.51
N GLY A 121 7.88 20.15 17.54
CA GLY A 121 6.97 21.29 17.65
C GLY A 121 6.03 21.46 16.44
N ALA A 122 5.75 22.72 16.10
CA ALA A 122 4.82 23.07 15.02
C ALA A 122 5.36 22.70 13.63
N PHE A 123 6.66 22.85 13.39
CA PHE A 123 7.29 22.50 12.11
C PHE A 123 7.27 20.99 11.87
N GLY A 124 7.58 20.18 12.89
CA GLY A 124 7.45 18.72 12.80
C GLY A 124 6.04 18.24 12.51
N ALA A 125 5.04 18.82 13.17
CA ALA A 125 3.64 18.52 12.89
C ALA A 125 3.25 18.86 11.44
N PHE A 126 3.72 20.02 10.93
CA PHE A 126 3.52 20.44 9.55
C PHE A 126 4.19 19.49 8.54
N ASN A 127 5.46 19.15 8.75
CA ASN A 127 6.23 18.23 7.88
C ASN A 127 5.56 16.85 7.82
N ARG A 128 5.10 16.31 8.96
CA ARG A 128 4.35 15.05 9.00
C ARG A 128 2.98 15.16 8.32
N ALA A 129 2.28 16.29 8.44
CA ALA A 129 1.02 16.51 7.73
C ALA A 129 1.21 16.47 6.21
N GLN A 130 2.20 17.22 5.70
CA GLN A 130 2.57 17.20 4.27
C GLN A 130 2.92 15.78 3.80
N ARG A 131 3.77 15.08 4.56
CA ARG A 131 4.12 13.69 4.25
C ARG A 131 2.90 12.76 4.29
N GLY A 132 1.96 12.99 5.20
CA GLY A 132 0.68 12.28 5.29
C GLY A 132 -0.11 12.36 3.99
N VAL A 133 -0.24 13.57 3.44
CA VAL A 133 -0.90 13.81 2.14
C VAL A 133 -0.14 13.13 0.99
N GLN A 134 1.19 13.30 0.95
CA GLN A 134 2.00 12.69 -0.12
C GLN A 134 1.94 11.15 -0.10
N ASN A 135 1.91 10.50 1.07
CA ASN A 135 1.70 9.05 1.17
C ASN A 135 0.38 8.59 0.52
N ILE A 136 -0.67 9.44 0.54
CA ILE A 136 -1.95 9.11 -0.10
C ILE A 136 -1.75 9.19 -1.62
N TYR A 137 -1.18 10.28 -2.14
CA TYR A 137 -0.97 10.45 -3.57
C TYR A 137 -0.08 9.37 -4.19
N GLU A 138 1.02 8.99 -3.52
CA GLU A 138 1.93 7.94 -3.98
C GLU A 138 1.23 6.59 -4.20
N GLN A 139 0.14 6.31 -3.47
CA GLN A 139 -0.61 5.06 -3.57
C GLN A 139 -1.92 5.18 -4.36
N THR A 140 -2.35 6.41 -4.67
CA THR A 140 -3.69 6.67 -5.23
C THR A 140 -3.85 6.08 -6.62
N PHE A 141 -2.85 6.21 -7.49
CA PHE A 141 -2.97 5.77 -8.87
C PHE A 141 -3.22 4.25 -9.02
N PRO A 142 -2.34 3.36 -8.52
CA PRO A 142 -2.59 1.91 -8.64
C PRO A 142 -3.86 1.49 -7.89
N PHE A 143 -4.14 2.10 -6.73
CA PHE A 143 -5.33 1.78 -5.95
C PHE A 143 -6.63 2.20 -6.64
N ALA A 144 -6.65 3.35 -7.33
CA ALA A 144 -7.81 3.81 -8.08
C ALA A 144 -8.17 2.83 -9.22
N LEU A 145 -7.16 2.28 -9.90
CA LEU A 145 -7.38 1.25 -10.92
C LEU A 145 -8.01 -0.01 -10.32
N GLU A 146 -7.49 -0.48 -9.17
CA GLU A 146 -8.08 -1.63 -8.46
C GLU A 146 -9.52 -1.36 -8.05
N VAL A 147 -9.82 -0.16 -7.54
CA VAL A 147 -11.19 0.25 -7.16
C VAL A 147 -12.12 0.24 -8.36
N LEU A 148 -11.70 0.74 -9.53
CA LEU A 148 -12.54 0.74 -10.74
C LEU A 148 -12.85 -0.69 -11.20
N LEU A 149 -11.82 -1.54 -11.27
CA LEU A 149 -11.97 -2.93 -11.67
C LEU A 149 -12.81 -3.74 -10.68
N SER A 150 -12.59 -3.55 -9.37
CA SER A 150 -13.36 -4.24 -8.34
C SER A 150 -14.79 -3.71 -8.25
N ALA A 151 -15.03 -2.41 -8.43
CA ALA A 151 -16.37 -1.82 -8.39
C ALA A 151 -17.24 -2.31 -9.55
N TYR A 152 -16.63 -2.62 -10.71
CA TYR A 152 -17.35 -3.22 -11.82
C TYR A 152 -17.97 -4.56 -11.40
N VAL A 153 -17.17 -5.48 -10.84
CA VAL A 153 -17.60 -6.84 -10.47
C VAL A 153 -18.37 -6.85 -9.12
N PHE A 154 -17.86 -6.14 -8.11
CA PHE A 154 -18.35 -6.10 -6.73
C PHE A 154 -18.66 -4.66 -6.28
N PRO A 155 -19.72 -4.00 -6.79
CA PRO A 155 -19.96 -2.57 -6.57
C PRO A 155 -20.18 -2.22 -5.09
N TRP A 156 -21.11 -2.89 -4.42
CA TRP A 156 -21.44 -2.60 -3.02
C TRP A 156 -20.29 -2.95 -2.07
N THR A 157 -19.65 -4.11 -2.27
CA THR A 157 -18.48 -4.51 -1.48
C THR A 157 -17.34 -3.49 -1.64
N THR A 158 -17.07 -3.06 -2.86
CA THR A 158 -16.03 -2.05 -3.13
C THR A 158 -16.37 -0.71 -2.49
N ALA A 159 -17.63 -0.26 -2.57
CA ALA A 159 -18.07 1.00 -1.95
C ALA A 159 -17.86 1.00 -0.43
N VAL A 160 -18.18 -0.11 0.25
CA VAL A 160 -17.97 -0.26 1.70
C VAL A 160 -16.47 -0.27 2.02
N LEU A 161 -15.67 -1.08 1.31
CA LEU A 161 -14.23 -1.17 1.54
C LEU A 161 -13.51 0.16 1.26
N LEU A 162 -13.91 0.89 0.22
CA LEU A 162 -13.36 2.21 -0.10
C LEU A 162 -13.70 3.24 0.98
N SER A 163 -14.91 3.18 1.55
CA SER A 163 -15.31 4.03 2.66
C SER A 163 -14.47 3.75 3.91
N ILE A 164 -14.26 2.48 4.26
CA ILE A 164 -13.39 2.06 5.36
C ILE A 164 -11.96 2.55 5.11
N PHE A 165 -11.42 2.34 3.91
CA PHE A 165 -10.10 2.81 3.52
C PHE A 165 -9.96 4.33 3.71
N ALA A 166 -10.90 5.11 3.18
CA ALA A 166 -10.86 6.56 3.25
C ALA A 166 -10.90 7.06 4.71
N LEU A 167 -11.80 6.54 5.54
CA LEU A 167 -11.89 6.89 6.96
C LEU A 167 -10.61 6.54 7.71
N CYS A 168 -10.09 5.33 7.53
CA CYS A 168 -8.88 4.86 8.18
C CYS A 168 -7.63 5.65 7.74
N ARG A 169 -7.50 6.00 6.46
CA ARG A 169 -6.39 6.81 5.95
C ARG A 169 -6.45 8.24 6.45
N SER A 170 -7.63 8.86 6.48
CA SER A 170 -7.83 10.19 7.07
C SER A 170 -7.48 10.19 8.55
N TYR A 171 -7.95 9.19 9.31
CA TYR A 171 -7.60 9.04 10.72
C TYR A 171 -6.08 8.86 10.93
N GLY A 172 -5.44 8.02 10.11
CA GLY A 172 -3.99 7.83 10.14
C GLY A 172 -3.21 9.11 9.83
N ALA A 173 -3.67 9.90 8.86
CA ALA A 173 -3.05 11.18 8.51
C ALA A 173 -3.16 12.22 9.64
N VAL A 174 -4.33 12.31 10.29
CA VAL A 174 -4.53 13.18 11.46
C VAL A 174 -3.61 12.76 12.61
N LEU A 175 -3.56 11.47 12.93
CA LEU A 175 -2.66 10.96 13.98
C LEU A 175 -1.19 11.18 13.66
N TYR A 176 -0.82 11.16 12.36
CA TYR A 176 0.55 11.36 11.94
C TYR A 176 1.09 12.75 12.32
N THR A 177 0.22 13.77 12.36
CA THR A 177 0.61 15.12 12.82
C THR A 177 1.13 15.12 14.26
N ARG A 178 0.64 14.20 15.10
CA ARG A 178 0.98 14.11 16.52
C ARG A 178 2.23 13.27 16.75
N ASP A 179 2.29 12.11 16.12
CA ASP A 179 3.37 11.15 16.30
C ASP A 179 3.59 10.32 15.03
N ARG A 180 4.85 10.03 14.71
CA ARG A 180 5.20 9.35 13.46
C ARG A 180 4.69 7.91 13.38
N MET A 181 4.63 7.22 14.52
CA MET A 181 4.19 5.82 14.61
C MET A 181 2.68 5.71 14.77
N ALA A 182 2.02 6.72 15.35
CA ALA A 182 0.57 6.75 15.56
C ALA A 182 -0.24 6.61 14.25
N ARG A 183 0.34 7.01 13.11
CA ARG A 183 -0.26 6.79 11.77
C ARG A 183 -0.59 5.33 11.47
N MET A 184 0.15 4.39 12.06
CA MET A 184 -0.04 2.95 11.83
C MET A 184 -1.42 2.47 12.29
N LYS A 185 -2.02 3.14 13.27
CA LYS A 185 -3.39 2.85 13.75
C LYS A 185 -4.45 3.05 12.66
N GLY A 186 -4.23 3.99 11.74
CA GLY A 186 -5.08 4.17 10.55
C GLY A 186 -4.59 3.36 9.35
N ASN A 187 -3.27 3.26 9.15
CA ASN A 187 -2.72 2.60 7.96
C ASN A 187 -2.93 1.09 7.95
N MET A 188 -2.88 0.40 9.09
CA MET A 188 -3.09 -1.05 9.16
C MET A 188 -4.50 -1.47 8.72
N PRO A 189 -5.60 -0.95 9.30
CA PRO A 189 -6.94 -1.30 8.85
C PRO A 189 -7.22 -0.82 7.40
N ALA A 190 -6.67 0.32 6.99
CA ALA A 190 -6.72 0.74 5.58
C ALA A 190 -5.99 -0.25 4.65
N GLY A 191 -4.88 -0.82 5.10
CA GLY A 191 -4.13 -1.86 4.40
C GLY A 191 -4.95 -3.13 4.19
N VAL A 192 -5.72 -3.54 5.20
CA VAL A 192 -6.65 -4.68 5.08
C VAL A 192 -7.77 -4.39 4.08
N ALA A 193 -8.37 -3.20 4.14
CA ALA A 193 -9.43 -2.82 3.20
C ALA A 193 -8.93 -2.75 1.74
N SER A 194 -7.78 -2.10 1.52
CA SER A 194 -7.18 -2.01 0.19
C SER A 194 -6.65 -3.36 -0.31
N GLY A 195 -6.07 -4.19 0.57
CA GLY A 195 -5.69 -5.56 0.25
C GLY A 195 -6.90 -6.41 -0.14
N THR A 196 -8.02 -6.29 0.58
CA THR A 196 -9.28 -6.98 0.24
C THR A 196 -9.72 -6.63 -1.18
N ILE A 197 -9.69 -5.34 -1.56
CA ILE A 197 -9.97 -4.89 -2.93
C ILE A 197 -9.03 -5.57 -3.93
N SER A 198 -7.72 -5.61 -3.67
CA SER A 198 -6.76 -6.33 -4.52
C SER A 198 -7.08 -7.81 -4.67
N GLY A 199 -7.49 -8.48 -3.59
CA GLY A 199 -7.89 -9.88 -3.63
C GLY A 199 -9.11 -10.10 -4.53
N LEU A 200 -10.09 -9.18 -4.49
CA LEU A 200 -11.25 -9.22 -5.40
C LEU A 200 -10.81 -9.07 -6.86
N VAL A 201 -9.93 -8.11 -7.16
CA VAL A 201 -9.40 -7.89 -8.53
C VAL A 201 -8.64 -9.12 -9.02
N PHE A 202 -7.71 -9.64 -8.20
CA PHE A 202 -6.89 -10.79 -8.57
C PHE A 202 -7.73 -12.02 -8.89
N MET A 203 -8.68 -12.39 -8.01
CA MET A 203 -9.55 -13.54 -8.25
C MET A 203 -10.48 -13.33 -9.44
N SER A 204 -11.00 -12.11 -9.64
CA SER A 204 -11.82 -11.80 -10.83
C SER A 204 -11.02 -12.00 -12.10
N GLY A 205 -9.74 -11.57 -12.12
CA GLY A 205 -8.84 -11.79 -13.25
C GLY A 205 -8.59 -13.26 -13.53
N ILE A 206 -8.27 -14.05 -12.49
CA ILE A 206 -8.06 -15.51 -12.62
C ILE A 206 -9.33 -16.18 -13.17
N TYR A 207 -10.48 -15.89 -12.57
CA TYR A 207 -11.73 -16.56 -12.91
C TYR A 207 -12.22 -16.17 -14.31
N ALA A 208 -12.11 -14.89 -14.69
CA ALA A 208 -12.41 -14.44 -16.05
C ALA A 208 -11.52 -15.13 -17.09
N THR A 209 -10.22 -15.23 -16.81
CA THR A 209 -9.25 -15.92 -17.69
C THR A 209 -9.60 -17.41 -17.79
N TYR A 210 -10.00 -18.05 -16.69
CA TYR A 210 -10.46 -19.43 -16.70
C TYR A 210 -11.70 -19.64 -17.58
N ILE A 211 -12.69 -18.75 -17.50
CA ILE A 211 -13.90 -18.81 -18.34
C ILE A 211 -13.55 -18.65 -19.82
N GLU A 212 -12.66 -17.71 -20.16
CA GLU A 212 -12.27 -17.42 -21.55
C GLU A 212 -11.66 -18.64 -22.27
N PHE A 213 -10.91 -19.48 -21.54
CA PHE A 213 -10.22 -20.64 -22.11
C PHE A 213 -10.99 -21.97 -21.97
N LYS A 214 -12.20 -21.96 -21.42
CA LYS A 214 -13.03 -23.15 -21.23
C LYS A 214 -14.06 -23.31 -22.34
#